data_AF-A0A2E0L212-F1
#
_entry.id   AF-A0A2E0L212-F1
#
_cell.length_a   1.000
_cell.length_b   1.000
_cell.length_c   1.000
_cell.angle_alpha   90.00
_cell.angle_beta   90.00
_cell.angle_gamma   90.00
#
_symmetry.space_group_name_H-M   'P 1'
#
loop_
_entity.id
_entity.type
_entity.pdbx_description
1 polymer ?
#
loop_
_entity_poly.entity_id
_entity_poly.type
_entity_poly.pdbx_seq_one_letter_code
_entity_poly.pdbx_strand_id
1 'polypeptide(L)'
;MWTGTLCPKSVVYTVQIKYRLRHHPAVYVLSPKIAPNAPHIYHTDNSLCLYHPQDGDWSSEKYIARTIVPWTVEWLRCYEIWRVTGKWFGPEAPHSAGK
;
A
#
# COMPACT_ATOMS: atom_id res chain seq x y z
N MET A 1 -14.65 -7.58 4.31
CA MET A 1 -13.90 -7.21 3.09
C MET A 1 -14.57 -5.97 2.52
N TRP A 2 -13.80 -4.96 2.12
CA TRP A 2 -14.32 -3.75 1.50
C TRP A 2 -13.67 -3.54 0.14
N THR A 3 -14.45 -3.09 -0.84
CA THR A 3 -13.98 -2.70 -2.17
C THR A 3 -14.49 -1.30 -2.45
N GLY A 4 -13.63 -0.42 -2.96
CA GLY A 4 -14.01 0.93 -3.32
C GLY A 4 -12.98 1.60 -4.21
N THR A 5 -13.24 2.85 -4.56
CA THR A 5 -12.38 3.63 -5.45
C THR A 5 -11.60 4.69 -4.68
N LEU A 6 -10.35 4.91 -5.08
CA LEU A 6 -9.48 5.97 -4.57
C LEU A 6 -8.90 6.72 -5.77
N CYS A 7 -8.81 8.05 -5.66
CA CYS A 7 -8.19 8.91 -6.67
C CYS A 7 -7.14 9.78 -5.96
N PRO A 8 -5.88 9.34 -5.86
CA PRO A 8 -4.84 10.10 -5.17
C PRO A 8 -4.52 11.42 -5.85
N LYS A 9 -4.46 11.41 -7.19
CA LYS A 9 -4.09 12.56 -8.01
C LYS A 9 -4.79 12.52 -9.37
N SER A 10 -4.45 11.54 -10.21
CA SER A 10 -4.80 11.55 -11.63
C SER A 10 -5.54 10.31 -12.12
N VAL A 11 -5.33 9.17 -11.44
CA VAL A 11 -5.93 7.89 -11.82
C VAL A 11 -6.90 7.43 -10.74
N VAL A 12 -8.06 6.92 -11.16
CA VAL A 12 -9.01 6.25 -10.26
C VAL A 12 -8.62 4.79 -10.14
N TYR A 13 -8.31 4.37 -8.92
CA TYR A 13 -7.98 2.99 -8.57
C TYR A 13 -9.13 2.31 -7.85
N THR A 14 -9.56 1.16 -8.34
CA THR A 14 -10.39 0.22 -7.58
C THR A 14 -9.48 -0.59 -6.67
N VAL A 15 -9.68 -0.46 -5.36
CA VAL A 15 -8.91 -1.17 -4.34
C VAL A 15 -9.79 -2.11 -3.54
N GLN A 16 -9.20 -3.19 -3.05
CA GLN A 16 -9.82 -4.10 -2.10
C GLN A 16 -9.02 -4.14 -0.81
N ILE A 17 -9.69 -3.89 0.31
CA ILE A 17 -9.13 -3.98 1.65
C ILE A 17 -9.69 -5.23 2.32
N LYS A 18 -8.81 -6.20 2.56
CA LYS A 18 -9.10 -7.38 3.37
C LYS A 18 -8.68 -7.09 4.81
N TYR A 19 -9.66 -7.00 5.70
CA TYR A 19 -9.44 -6.84 7.13
C TYR A 19 -10.06 -8.02 7.88
N ARG A 20 -9.29 -8.59 8.82
CA ARG A 20 -9.71 -9.65 9.74
C ARG A 20 -9.24 -9.28 11.14
N LEU A 21 -10.05 -9.62 12.14
CA LEU A 21 -9.69 -9.37 13.54
C LEU A 21 -8.33 -10.00 13.86
N ARG A 22 -7.45 -9.27 14.54
CA ARG A 22 -6.08 -9.71 14.94
C ARG A 22 -5.12 -10.01 13.79
N HIS A 23 -5.45 -9.64 12.56
CA HIS A 23 -4.54 -9.74 11.41
C HIS A 23 -4.28 -8.38 10.80
N HIS A 24 -3.10 -8.24 10.19
CA HIS A 24 -2.75 -7.07 9.41
C HIS A 24 -3.71 -6.92 8.21
N PRO A 25 -4.19 -5.70 7.91
CA PRO A 25 -5.01 -5.45 6.74
C PRO A 25 -4.16 -5.65 5.48
N ALA A 26 -4.68 -6.39 4.51
CA ALA A 26 -4.06 -6.56 3.20
C ALA A 26 -4.82 -5.73 2.17
N VAL A 27 -4.08 -4.96 1.37
CA VAL A 27 -4.66 -4.08 0.35
C VAL A 27 -4.21 -4.53 -1.03
N TYR A 28 -5.16 -4.66 -1.94
CA TYR A 28 -4.92 -5.05 -3.33
C TYR A 28 -5.49 -4.00 -4.27
N VAL A 29 -4.76 -3.69 -5.34
CA VAL A 29 -5.26 -2.85 -6.43
C VAL A 29 -5.85 -3.76 -7.49
N LEU A 30 -7.15 -3.66 -7.72
CA LEU A 30 -7.88 -4.46 -8.69
C LEU A 30 -7.84 -3.83 -10.09
N SER A 31 -7.88 -2.51 -10.18
CA SER A 31 -7.82 -1.77 -11.44
C SER A 31 -7.37 -0.31 -11.23
N PRO A 32 -6.57 0.28 -12.14
CA PRO A 32 -5.77 -0.42 -13.13
C PRO A 32 -4.72 -1.31 -12.43
N LYS A 33 -4.28 -2.39 -13.10
CA LYS A 33 -3.26 -3.27 -12.54
C LYS A 33 -1.97 -2.49 -12.30
N ILE A 34 -1.36 -2.74 -11.15
CA ILE A 34 -0.04 -2.20 -10.80
C ILE A 34 1.03 -2.89 -11.64
N ALA A 35 2.07 -2.13 -12.00
CA ALA A 35 3.20 -2.66 -12.75
C ALA A 35 3.88 -3.82 -11.97
N PRO A 36 4.23 -4.95 -12.61
CA PRO A 36 4.83 -6.10 -11.92
C PRO A 36 6.14 -5.80 -11.18
N ASN A 37 6.86 -4.76 -11.63
CA ASN A 37 8.12 -4.30 -11.06
C ASN A 37 7.94 -3.09 -10.13
N ALA A 38 6.71 -2.75 -9.74
CA ALA A 38 6.49 -1.68 -8.78
C ALA A 38 7.14 -2.05 -7.43
N PRO A 39 7.84 -1.11 -6.79
CA PRO A 39 8.42 -1.35 -5.47
C PRO A 39 7.30 -1.46 -4.42
N HIS A 40 7.64 -1.92 -3.22
CA HIS A 40 6.72 -1.95 -2.07
C HIS A 40 5.45 -2.77 -2.29
N ILE A 41 5.60 -3.94 -2.91
CA ILE A 41 4.59 -5.00 -2.99
C ILE A 41 5.14 -6.24 -2.27
N TYR A 42 4.32 -6.89 -1.45
CA TYR A 42 4.67 -8.19 -0.90
C TYR A 42 4.54 -9.27 -1.98
N HIS A 43 5.64 -9.89 -2.38
CA HIS A 43 5.64 -10.93 -3.42
C HIS A 43 4.92 -12.22 -3.02
N THR A 44 4.67 -12.43 -1.72
CA THR A 44 3.96 -13.61 -1.22
C THR A 44 2.49 -13.62 -1.61
N ASP A 45 1.83 -12.46 -1.66
CA ASP A 45 0.39 -12.36 -1.93
C ASP A 45 -0.01 -11.20 -2.86
N ASN A 46 0.95 -10.42 -3.34
CA ASN A 46 0.78 -9.20 -4.15
C ASN A 46 -0.02 -8.07 -3.45
N SER A 47 -0.05 -8.05 -2.12
CA SER A 47 -0.59 -6.92 -1.37
C SER A 47 0.39 -5.75 -1.29
N LEU A 48 -0.14 -4.54 -1.10
CA LEU A 48 0.69 -3.34 -0.93
C LEU A 48 1.44 -3.37 0.41
N CYS A 49 2.72 -3.03 0.38
CA CYS A 49 3.50 -2.72 1.58
C CYS A 49 3.22 -1.27 1.99
N LEU A 50 2.33 -1.08 2.96
CA LEU A 50 1.86 0.25 3.38
C LEU A 50 2.58 0.83 4.59
N TYR A 51 3.13 -0.02 5.45
CA TYR A 51 3.83 0.36 6.68
C TYR A 51 4.76 -0.76 7.10
N HIS A 52 5.76 -0.42 7.90
CA HIS A 52 6.64 -1.41 8.47
C HIS A 52 6.11 -1.85 9.85
N PRO A 53 5.83 -3.15 10.08
CA PRO A 53 5.20 -3.60 11.33
C PRO A 53 6.00 -3.27 12.59
N GLN A 54 7.33 -3.15 12.49
CA GLN A 54 8.22 -2.88 13.61
C GLN A 54 8.18 -1.42 14.06
N ASP A 55 7.67 -0.52 13.22
CA ASP A 55 7.59 0.91 13.53
C ASP A 55 6.43 1.21 14.51
N GLY A 56 5.59 0.20 14.82
CA GLY A 56 4.47 0.33 15.76
C GLY A 56 3.32 1.21 15.25
N ASP A 57 3.42 1.68 14.00
CA ASP A 57 2.48 2.62 13.41
C ASP A 57 1.09 2.03 13.17
N TRP A 58 0.95 0.70 13.21
CA TRP A 58 -0.34 0.03 13.10
C TRP A 58 -0.63 -0.88 14.30
N SER A 59 -1.86 -0.80 14.82
CA SER A 59 -2.44 -1.77 15.75
C SER A 59 -3.89 -2.05 15.34
N SER A 60 -4.44 -3.18 15.76
CA SER A 60 -5.84 -3.56 15.49
C SER A 60 -6.89 -2.63 16.09
N GLU A 61 -6.48 -1.70 16.95
CA GLU A 61 -7.32 -0.69 17.58
C GLU A 61 -7.47 0.57 16.71
N LYS A 62 -6.61 0.75 15.70
CA LYS A 62 -6.69 1.90 14.79
C LYS A 62 -7.74 1.66 13.70
N TYR A 63 -8.55 2.68 13.43
CA TYR A 63 -9.55 2.63 12.37
C TYR A 63 -8.89 2.55 10.98
N ILE A 64 -9.31 1.56 10.18
CA ILE A 64 -8.92 1.39 8.76
C ILE A 64 -9.08 2.69 7.97
N ALA A 65 -10.16 3.43 8.21
CA ALA A 65 -10.46 4.70 7.55
C ALA A 65 -9.45 5.82 7.89
N ARG A 66 -8.76 5.75 9.03
CA ARG A 66 -7.79 6.76 9.49
C ARG A 66 -6.33 6.33 9.35
N THR A 67 -6.07 5.09 8.94
CA THR A 67 -4.71 4.55 8.73
C THR A 67 -4.55 3.97 7.34
N ILE A 68 -5.14 2.80 7.10
CA ILE A 68 -4.95 2.02 5.87
C ILE A 68 -5.43 2.77 4.64
N VAL A 69 -6.60 3.44 4.69
CA VAL A 69 -7.11 4.19 3.55
C VAL A 69 -6.17 5.35 3.19
N PRO A 70 -5.80 6.26 4.12
CA PRO A 70 -4.78 7.28 3.86
C PRO A 70 -3.44 6.75 3.35
N TRP A 71 -2.88 5.71 3.97
CA TRP A 71 -1.61 5.11 3.52
C TRP A 71 -1.71 4.49 2.13
N THR A 72 -2.86 3.91 1.79
CA THR A 72 -3.11 3.42 0.43
C THR A 72 -3.08 4.58 -0.57
N VAL A 73 -3.68 5.72 -0.24
CA VAL A 73 -3.65 6.92 -1.07
C VAL A 73 -2.22 7.44 -1.24
N GLU A 74 -1.43 7.48 -0.18
CA GLU A 74 -0.03 7.91 -0.22
C GLU A 74 0.84 6.97 -1.06
N TRP A 75 0.68 5.65 -0.89
CA TRP A 75 1.36 4.64 -1.68
C TRP A 75 1.03 4.82 -3.17
N LEU A 76 -0.26 4.97 -3.52
CA LEU A 76 -0.69 5.15 -4.90
C LEU A 76 -0.16 6.46 -5.50
N ARG A 77 -0.09 7.53 -4.71
CA ARG A 77 0.54 8.80 -5.13
C ARG A 77 2.03 8.62 -5.43
N CYS A 78 2.76 7.90 -4.57
CA CYS A 78 4.17 7.58 -4.80
C CYS A 78 4.33 6.70 -6.04
N TYR A 79 3.42 5.75 -6.26
CA TYR A 79 3.39 4.93 -7.46
C TYR A 79 3.17 5.75 -8.74
N GLU A 80 2.21 6.69 -8.75
CA GLU A 80 2.01 7.60 -9.90
C GLU A 80 3.30 8.36 -10.24
N ILE A 81 4.01 8.87 -9.24
CA ILE A 81 5.30 9.59 -9.44
C ILE A 81 6.40 8.62 -9.91
N TRP A 82 6.48 7.43 -9.31
CA TRP A 82 7.45 6.41 -9.68
C TRP A 82 7.26 5.96 -11.14
N ARG A 83 6.02 5.84 -11.61
CA ARG A 83 5.73 5.51 -13.01
C ARG A 83 6.29 6.51 -14.02
N VAL A 84 6.43 7.78 -13.61
CA VAL A 84 6.99 8.85 -14.46
C VAL A 84 8.51 8.97 -14.30
N THR A 85 9.00 8.85 -13.08
CA THR A 85 10.39 9.21 -12.73
C THR A 85 11.32 8.00 -12.57
N GLY A 86 10.77 6.80 -12.39
CA GLY A 86 11.51 5.60 -12.00
C GLY A 86 12.00 5.60 -10.53
N LYS A 87 11.78 6.67 -9.77
CA LYS A 87 12.24 6.83 -8.39
C LYS A 87 11.08 6.77 -7.41
N TRP A 88 11.23 6.01 -6.32
CA TRP A 88 10.27 5.97 -5.24
C TRP A 88 10.53 7.12 -4.26
N PHE A 89 9.46 7.81 -3.85
CA PHE A 89 9.51 8.98 -2.95
C PHE A 89 8.74 8.76 -1.65
N GLY A 90 8.25 7.55 -1.41
CA GLY A 90 7.64 7.19 -0.13
C GLY A 90 8.69 6.87 0.93
N PRO A 91 8.30 6.86 2.21
CA PRO A 91 9.16 6.35 3.28
C PRO A 91 9.57 4.90 2.99
N GLU A 92 10.82 4.56 3.29
CA GLU A 92 11.34 3.21 3.15
C GLU A 92 11.99 2.79 4.46
N ALA A 93 11.57 1.65 5.01
CA ALA A 93 12.29 1.04 6.12
C ALA A 93 13.65 0.53 5.60
N PRO A 94 14.71 0.54 6.44
CA PRO A 94 16.00 -0.01 6.05
C PRO A 94 15.84 -1.50 5.74
N HIS A 95 15.96 -1.87 4.46
CA HIS A 95 16.17 -3.26 4.10
C HIS A 95 17.64 -3.56 4.31
N SER A 96 17.98 -4.31 5.35
CA SER A 96 19.32 -4.88 5.47
C SER A 96 19.60 -5.67 4.19
N ALA A 97 20.49 -5.16 3.35
CA ALA A 97 20.96 -5.87 2.17
C ALA A 97 21.43 -7.25 2.63
N GLY A 98 20.72 -8.30 2.21
CA GLY A 98 21.11 -9.67 2.52
C GLY A 98 22.56 -9.89 2.09
N LYS A 99 23.37 -10.41 3.00
CA LYS A 99 24.66 -11.02 2.67
C LYS A 99 24.44 -12.27 1.82
#